data_AF-A0A2V6RT29-F1
#
_entry.id   AF-A0A2V6RT29-F1
#
_cell.length_a   1.000
_cell.length_b   1.000
_cell.length_c   1.000
_cell.angle_alpha   90.00
_cell.angle_beta   90.00
_cell.angle_gamma   90.00
#
_symmetry.space_group_name_H-M   'P 1'
#
loop_
_entity.id
_entity.type
_entity.pdbx_description
1 polymer ?
#
loop_
_entity_poly.entity_id
_entity_poly.type
_entity_poly.pdbx_seq_one_letter_code
_entity_poly.pdbx_strand_id
1 'polypeptide(L)'
;MIHMESWRGRAVLVVTSLLWAGCAGYRLEPLATSHPAHPEAIAAPQPPPSQTLAYTRSDIPSAQPVSPVAATQDEEHQGRQTEERASQTIVGEGEVIATVPKASQIVVEHGEIKGFMEAMTMGYRIDPPSLLSGLKPGDKVRFTIDVQKRAITEIEKLR
;
A
#
# COMPACT_ATOMS: atom_id res chain seq x y z
N MET A 1 7.93 68.47 38.56
CA MET A 1 6.91 69.07 37.67
C MET A 1 7.35 68.82 36.25
N ILE A 2 6.83 67.76 35.62
CA ILE A 2 7.14 67.41 34.22
C ILE A 2 5.85 67.54 33.42
N HIS A 3 6.01 68.20 32.28
CA HIS A 3 5.01 68.64 31.32
C HIS A 3 4.07 67.52 30.87
N MET A 4 2.77 67.82 30.88
CA MET A 4 1.70 66.97 30.36
C MET A 4 1.35 67.46 28.95
N GLU A 5 1.84 66.77 27.93
CA GLU A 5 1.49 67.04 26.53
C GLU A 5 0.39 66.10 26.06
N SER A 6 -0.74 66.72 25.74
CA SER A 6 -1.94 66.14 25.17
C SER A 6 -1.65 65.56 23.77
N TRP A 7 -1.64 64.24 23.63
CA TRP A 7 -1.64 63.60 22.31
C TRP A 7 -3.07 63.30 21.86
N ARG A 8 -3.52 64.13 20.94
CA ARG A 8 -4.79 64.06 20.21
C ARG A 8 -4.94 62.71 19.50
N GLY A 9 -6.13 62.14 19.61
CA GLY A 9 -6.49 60.84 19.05
C GLY A 9 -6.31 60.74 17.54
N ARG A 10 -5.83 59.58 17.12
CA ARG A 10 -6.06 59.04 15.78
C ARG A 10 -6.85 57.77 15.97
N ALA A 11 -8.13 57.83 15.61
CA ALA A 11 -9.02 56.68 15.54
C ALA A 11 -8.41 55.64 14.60
N VAL A 12 -8.04 54.49 15.14
CA VAL A 12 -7.62 53.32 14.37
C VAL A 12 -8.90 52.59 13.95
N LEU A 13 -9.35 52.85 12.73
CA LEU A 13 -10.35 52.02 12.06
C LEU A 13 -9.68 50.68 11.70
N VAL A 14 -9.76 49.71 12.61
CA VAL A 14 -9.43 48.32 12.34
C VAL A 14 -10.55 47.75 11.47
N VAL A 15 -10.37 47.81 10.15
CA VAL A 15 -11.21 47.06 9.21
C VAL A 15 -10.78 45.60 9.32
N THR A 16 -11.50 44.86 10.18
CA THR A 16 -11.46 43.40 10.25
C THR A 16 -12.00 42.81 8.95
N SER A 17 -11.12 42.61 7.98
CA SER A 17 -11.44 41.84 6.77
C SER A 17 -11.43 40.34 7.11
N LEU A 18 -12.62 39.87 7.45
CA LEU A 18 -12.96 38.46 7.61
C LEU A 18 -13.15 37.84 6.21
N LEU A 19 -12.16 37.10 5.70
CA LEU A 19 -12.29 36.29 4.48
C LEU A 19 -11.69 34.90 4.73
N TRP A 20 -12.36 34.13 5.57
CA TRP A 20 -12.28 32.67 5.59
C TRP A 20 -13.56 32.15 4.95
N ALA A 21 -13.45 31.54 3.77
CA ALA A 21 -14.26 30.41 3.31
C ALA A 21 -14.03 30.17 1.82
N GLY A 22 -12.94 29.47 1.51
CA GLY A 22 -12.70 28.90 0.18
C GLY A 22 -12.51 27.39 0.28
N CYS A 23 -13.35 26.68 1.04
CA CYS A 23 -13.42 25.22 0.88
C CYS A 23 -14.01 24.96 -0.51
N ALA A 24 -13.18 24.55 -1.46
CA ALA A 24 -13.66 23.93 -2.68
C ALA A 24 -14.39 22.64 -2.27
N GLY A 25 -15.71 22.74 -2.11
CA GLY A 25 -16.56 21.58 -1.89
C GLY A 25 -16.43 20.68 -3.10
N TYR A 26 -15.79 19.52 -2.94
CA TYR A 26 -15.70 18.52 -3.98
C TYR A 26 -17.11 17.97 -4.21
N ARG A 27 -17.85 18.59 -5.15
CA ARG A 27 -19.16 18.13 -5.57
C ARG A 27 -18.93 17.03 -6.61
N LEU A 28 -19.17 15.79 -6.21
CA LEU A 28 -19.19 14.68 -7.14
C LEU A 28 -20.27 14.94 -8.19
N GLU A 29 -19.89 14.90 -9.46
CA GLU A 29 -20.84 14.93 -10.57
C GLU A 29 -21.81 13.75 -10.38
N PRO A 30 -23.13 13.95 -10.46
CA PRO A 30 -24.07 12.86 -10.38
C PRO A 30 -23.74 11.82 -11.46
N LEU A 31 -23.78 10.54 -11.07
CA LEU A 31 -23.59 9.43 -12.00
C LEU A 31 -24.55 9.62 -13.19
N ALA A 32 -24.06 9.47 -14.41
CA ALA A 32 -24.93 9.51 -15.58
C ALA A 32 -25.90 8.32 -15.54
N THR A 33 -27.12 8.50 -16.04
CA THR A 33 -28.17 7.47 -16.07
C THR A 33 -27.79 6.23 -16.90
N SER A 34 -26.75 6.35 -17.74
CA SER A 34 -26.15 5.25 -18.51
C SER A 34 -25.18 4.39 -17.70
N HIS A 35 -24.79 4.81 -16.49
CA HIS A 35 -23.87 4.06 -15.65
C HIS A 35 -24.64 2.98 -14.87
N PRO A 36 -24.21 1.70 -14.89
CA PRO A 36 -24.97 0.59 -14.29
C PRO A 36 -25.14 0.68 -12.77
N ALA A 37 -24.37 1.53 -12.09
CA ALA A 37 -24.54 1.81 -10.65
C ALA A 37 -25.44 3.04 -10.37
N HIS A 38 -26.04 3.68 -11.39
CA HIS A 38 -27.01 4.76 -11.19
C HIS A 38 -28.34 4.19 -10.63
N PRO A 39 -28.98 4.82 -9.63
CA PRO A 39 -30.20 4.30 -9.00
C PRO A 39 -31.37 4.13 -9.98
N GLU A 40 -31.40 4.91 -11.06
CA GLU A 40 -32.41 4.82 -12.13
C GLU A 40 -31.89 4.14 -13.40
N ALA A 41 -30.72 3.48 -13.38
CA ALA A 41 -30.25 2.74 -14.55
C ALA A 41 -31.15 1.53 -14.83
N ILE A 42 -31.45 1.31 -16.11
CA ILE A 42 -32.11 0.09 -16.57
C ILE A 42 -31.16 -1.07 -16.31
N ALA A 43 -31.59 -2.04 -15.49
CA ALA A 43 -30.78 -3.20 -15.16
C ALA A 43 -30.37 -3.93 -16.45
N ALA A 44 -29.06 -4.13 -16.63
CA ALA A 44 -28.56 -4.94 -17.73
C ALA A 44 -29.17 -6.34 -17.66
N PRO A 45 -29.50 -6.97 -18.81
CA PRO A 45 -29.96 -8.35 -18.85
C PRO A 45 -28.97 -9.23 -18.08
N GLN A 46 -29.46 -9.93 -17.07
CA GLN A 46 -28.61 -10.83 -16.28
C GLN A 46 -28.12 -11.96 -17.20
N PRO A 47 -26.80 -12.20 -17.30
CA PRO A 47 -26.32 -13.38 -18.00
C PRO A 47 -26.87 -14.64 -17.33
N PRO A 48 -27.01 -15.76 -18.07
CA PRO A 48 -27.39 -17.02 -17.46
C PRO A 48 -26.40 -17.40 -16.34
N PRO A 49 -26.85 -18.10 -15.29
CA PRO A 49 -25.99 -18.47 -14.18
C PRO A 49 -24.80 -19.27 -14.69
N SER A 50 -23.59 -18.86 -14.29
CA SER A 50 -22.37 -19.57 -14.64
C SER A 50 -22.36 -20.95 -14.01
N GLN A 51 -22.30 -22.00 -14.81
CA GLN A 51 -22.33 -23.41 -14.37
C GLN A 51 -20.96 -23.93 -13.92
N THR A 52 -19.93 -23.09 -13.93
CA THR A 52 -18.53 -23.49 -13.73
C THR A 52 -18.06 -23.42 -12.27
N LEU A 53 -18.90 -22.93 -11.35
CA LEU A 53 -18.57 -22.85 -9.93
C LEU A 53 -19.37 -23.90 -9.16
N ALA A 54 -18.67 -24.80 -8.47
CA ALA A 54 -19.29 -25.68 -7.47
C ALA A 54 -19.74 -24.81 -6.29
N TYR A 55 -21.03 -24.46 -6.26
CA TYR A 55 -21.59 -23.59 -5.22
C TYR A 55 -22.15 -24.41 -4.05
N THR A 56 -22.51 -25.67 -4.29
CA THR A 56 -22.99 -26.59 -3.25
C THR A 56 -22.08 -27.80 -3.12
N ARG A 57 -22.13 -28.46 -1.96
CA ARG A 57 -21.34 -29.67 -1.69
C ARG A 57 -21.65 -30.81 -2.67
N SER A 58 -22.82 -30.79 -3.31
CA SER A 58 -23.25 -31.75 -4.31
C SER A 58 -22.55 -31.56 -5.66
N ASP A 59 -21.99 -30.39 -5.92
CA ASP A 59 -21.30 -30.05 -7.18
C ASP A 59 -19.80 -30.42 -7.16
N ILE A 60 -19.29 -30.91 -6.02
CA ILE A 60 -17.90 -31.33 -5.85
C ILE A 60 -17.77 -32.76 -6.40
N PRO A 61 -16.96 -33.01 -7.44
CA PRO A 61 -16.75 -34.38 -7.93
C PRO A 61 -16.14 -35.23 -6.81
N SER A 62 -16.81 -36.34 -6.48
CA SER A 62 -16.30 -37.32 -5.50
C SER A 62 -14.93 -37.81 -5.92
N ALA A 63 -13.90 -37.51 -5.12
CA ALA A 63 -12.60 -38.13 -5.25
C ALA A 63 -12.76 -39.65 -5.03
N GLN A 64 -12.44 -40.45 -6.04
CA GLN A 64 -12.37 -41.89 -5.87
C GLN A 64 -11.26 -42.24 -4.87
N PRO A 65 -11.48 -43.23 -3.98
CA PRO A 65 -10.47 -43.65 -3.02
C PRO A 65 -9.26 -44.23 -3.77
N VAL A 66 -8.11 -43.57 -3.65
CA VAL A 66 -6.83 -44.18 -4.02
C VAL A 66 -6.53 -45.27 -2.99
N SER A 67 -6.66 -46.54 -3.40
CA SER A 67 -6.32 -47.69 -2.56
C SER A 67 -4.86 -47.63 -2.12
N PRO A 68 -4.53 -47.86 -0.83
CA PRO A 68 -3.15 -47.92 -0.40
C PRO A 68 -2.56 -49.27 -0.82
N VAL A 69 -1.63 -49.28 -1.78
CA VAL A 69 -0.73 -50.42 -1.96
C VAL A 69 0.39 -50.28 -0.95
N ALA A 70 0.41 -51.19 0.03
CA ALA A 70 1.49 -51.33 0.97
C ALA A 70 2.63 -52.14 0.33
N ALA A 71 3.82 -51.54 0.25
CA ALA A 71 5.09 -52.26 0.27
C ALA A 71 6.20 -51.28 0.72
N THR A 72 6.63 -51.50 1.95
CA THR A 72 7.85 -51.06 2.65
C THR A 72 9.03 -50.67 1.76
N GLN A 73 9.51 -49.43 1.97
CA GLN A 73 10.94 -49.11 1.99
C GLN A 73 11.14 -48.11 3.14
N ASP A 74 11.89 -48.56 4.15
CA ASP A 74 12.45 -47.74 5.22
C ASP A 74 13.35 -46.65 4.60
N GLU A 75 12.84 -45.43 4.47
CA GLU A 75 13.65 -44.26 4.12
C GLU A 75 13.30 -43.17 5.14
N GLU A 76 14.06 -43.20 6.23
CA GLU A 76 14.57 -42.05 6.95
C GLU A 76 14.07 -40.69 6.42
N HIS A 77 13.00 -40.14 6.98
CA HIS A 77 12.70 -38.71 6.83
C HIS A 77 13.68 -37.92 7.70
N GLN A 78 14.96 -37.99 7.32
CA GLN A 78 15.99 -37.09 7.77
C GLN A 78 15.52 -35.67 7.44
N GLY A 79 15.68 -34.80 8.44
CA GLY A 79 14.97 -33.54 8.57
C GLY A 79 14.84 -32.80 7.25
N ARG A 80 13.63 -32.25 7.04
CA ARG A 80 13.39 -31.12 6.16
C ARG A 80 14.59 -30.19 6.26
N GLN A 81 15.50 -30.32 5.30
CA GLN A 81 16.53 -29.36 5.09
C GLN A 81 15.74 -28.08 4.85
N THR A 82 15.83 -27.16 5.81
CA THR A 82 15.78 -25.75 5.51
C THR A 82 16.95 -25.52 4.55
N GLU A 83 16.74 -25.93 3.30
CA GLU A 83 17.57 -25.52 2.20
C GLU A 83 17.38 -24.02 2.17
N GLU A 84 18.39 -23.35 2.69
CA GLU A 84 18.71 -21.96 2.47
C GLU A 84 18.76 -21.77 0.95
N ARG A 85 17.58 -21.66 0.34
CA ARG A 85 17.43 -21.22 -1.05
C ARG A 85 18.01 -19.84 -1.04
N ALA A 86 19.22 -19.72 -1.56
CA ALA A 86 19.96 -18.47 -1.66
C ALA A 86 18.97 -17.36 -2.03
N SER A 87 18.67 -16.50 -1.06
CA SER A 87 17.69 -15.43 -1.22
C SER A 87 18.27 -14.50 -2.26
N GLN A 88 17.62 -14.42 -3.42
CA GLN A 88 17.99 -13.47 -4.44
C GLN A 88 17.64 -12.09 -3.91
N THR A 89 18.66 -11.28 -3.63
CA THR A 89 18.50 -9.91 -3.17
C THR A 89 18.81 -8.93 -4.29
N ILE A 90 17.99 -7.91 -4.44
CA ILE A 90 18.17 -6.86 -5.44
C ILE A 90 18.20 -5.50 -4.74
N VAL A 91 19.12 -4.65 -5.16
CA VAL A 91 19.31 -3.31 -4.59
C VAL A 91 18.58 -2.28 -5.43
N GLY A 92 17.85 -1.38 -4.78
CA GLY A 92 17.20 -0.23 -5.39
C GLY A 92 17.50 1.06 -4.63
N GLU A 93 17.26 2.18 -5.29
CA GLU A 93 17.33 3.52 -4.69
C GLU A 93 16.01 4.24 -4.96
N GLY A 94 15.62 5.10 -4.03
CA GLY A 94 14.37 5.83 -4.13
C GLY A 94 14.17 6.87 -3.05
N GLU A 95 13.00 7.50 -3.08
CA GLU A 95 12.55 8.46 -2.08
C GLU A 95 11.36 7.90 -1.31
N VAL A 96 11.40 8.01 0.01
CA VAL A 96 10.29 7.59 0.87
C VAL A 96 9.13 8.55 0.67
N ILE A 97 7.98 8.02 0.23
CA ILE A 97 6.74 8.80 0.08
C ILE A 97 5.93 8.73 1.37
N ALA A 98 5.85 7.55 1.99
CA ALA A 98 5.12 7.35 3.23
C ALA A 98 5.65 6.15 4.01
N THR A 99 5.52 6.17 5.33
CA THR A 99 5.75 5.00 6.19
C THR A 99 4.42 4.56 6.80
N VAL A 100 4.17 3.25 6.85
CA VAL A 100 2.96 2.65 7.42
C VAL A 100 3.37 1.63 8.49
N PRO A 101 3.78 2.08 9.70
CA PRO A 101 4.30 1.21 10.75
C PRO A 101 3.33 0.12 11.19
N LYS A 102 2.02 0.41 11.19
CA LYS A 102 0.98 -0.55 11.57
C LYS A 102 0.92 -1.77 10.64
N ALA A 103 1.34 -1.62 9.38
CA ALA A 103 1.33 -2.69 8.38
C ALA A 103 2.74 -3.22 8.09
N SER A 104 3.77 -2.72 8.77
CA SER A 104 5.18 -2.97 8.44
C SER A 104 5.47 -2.70 6.97
N GLN A 105 4.96 -1.58 6.44
CA GLN A 105 5.09 -1.20 5.03
C GLN A 105 5.69 0.19 4.87
N ILE A 106 6.38 0.39 3.76
CA ILE A 106 6.88 1.69 3.30
C ILE A 106 6.44 1.90 1.85
N VAL A 107 6.07 3.12 1.50
CA VAL A 107 5.83 3.52 0.12
C VAL A 107 7.05 4.28 -0.35
N VAL A 108 7.66 3.81 -1.42
CA VAL A 108 8.88 4.38 -2.00
C VAL A 108 8.63 4.69 -3.47
N GLU A 109 8.99 5.89 -3.88
CA GLU A 109 9.20 6.22 -5.28
C GLU A 109 10.61 5.78 -5.65
N HIS A 110 10.73 4.61 -6.27
CA HIS A 110 12.02 4.05 -6.62
C HIS A 110 12.41 4.40 -8.05
N GLY A 111 13.71 4.55 -8.29
CA GLY A 111 14.28 4.65 -9.63
C GLY A 111 14.25 3.31 -10.37
N GLU A 112 14.92 3.25 -11.52
CA GLU A 112 15.10 2.00 -12.25
C GLU A 112 15.88 0.98 -11.39
N ILE A 113 15.28 -0.20 -11.17
CA ILE A 113 15.94 -1.33 -10.53
C ILE A 113 16.30 -2.34 -11.62
N LYS A 114 17.58 -2.36 -12.00
CA LYS A 114 18.11 -3.18 -13.10
C LYS A 114 17.67 -4.65 -12.98
N GLY A 115 17.01 -5.16 -14.02
CA GLY A 115 16.59 -6.56 -14.10
C GLY A 115 15.42 -6.93 -13.17
N PHE A 116 14.78 -5.95 -12.52
CA PHE A 116 13.64 -6.18 -11.65
C PHE A 116 12.42 -5.34 -12.05
N MET A 117 12.54 -4.01 -12.00
CA MET A 117 11.42 -3.09 -12.22
C MET A 117 11.88 -1.70 -12.70
N GLU A 118 11.08 -1.06 -13.55
CA GLU A 118 11.27 0.33 -13.97
C GLU A 118 10.90 1.32 -12.84
N ALA A 119 11.22 2.61 -13.00
CA ALA A 119 10.93 3.62 -11.98
C ALA A 119 9.42 3.79 -11.74
N MET A 120 8.97 3.66 -10.48
CA MET A 120 7.58 3.85 -10.09
C MET A 120 7.43 4.04 -8.57
N THR A 121 6.21 4.37 -8.14
CA THR A 121 5.85 4.42 -6.72
C THR A 121 5.19 3.11 -6.28
N MET A 122 5.81 2.40 -5.34
CA MET A 122 5.32 1.12 -4.86
C MET A 122 5.40 0.99 -3.33
N GLY A 123 4.45 0.26 -2.75
CA GLY A 123 4.48 -0.15 -1.35
C GLY A 123 5.24 -1.45 -1.17
N TYR A 124 6.27 -1.45 -0.31
CA TYR A 124 7.03 -2.64 0.07
C TYR A 124 6.79 -3.01 1.52
N ARG A 125 6.74 -4.32 1.78
CA ARG A 125 6.81 -4.83 3.15
C ARG A 125 8.26 -4.67 3.65
N ILE A 126 8.42 -4.37 4.94
CA ILE A 126 9.73 -4.28 5.60
C ILE A 126 9.85 -5.41 6.62
N ASP A 127 11.01 -6.05 6.62
CA ASP A 127 11.37 -7.10 7.58
C ASP A 127 12.86 -6.99 7.95
N PRO A 128 13.23 -6.61 9.18
CA PRO A 128 12.36 -6.42 10.35
C PRO A 128 11.68 -5.04 10.37
N PRO A 129 10.47 -4.91 10.97
CA PRO A 129 9.71 -3.66 11.03
C PRO A 129 10.45 -2.51 11.71
N SER A 130 11.44 -2.81 12.55
CA SER A 130 12.31 -1.84 13.20
C SER A 130 13.03 -0.91 12.21
N LEU A 131 13.27 -1.37 10.97
CA LEU A 131 13.90 -0.59 9.90
C LEU A 131 13.08 0.65 9.48
N LEU A 132 11.78 0.68 9.77
CA LEU A 132 10.94 1.87 9.54
C LEU A 132 11.28 3.04 10.48
N SER A 133 11.98 2.77 11.58
CA SER A 133 12.25 3.77 12.61
C SER A 133 13.19 4.85 12.08
N GLY A 134 12.78 6.11 12.20
CA GLY A 134 13.59 7.26 11.80
C GLY A 134 13.50 7.63 10.31
N LEU A 135 12.80 6.83 9.50
CA LEU A 135 12.45 7.17 8.13
C LEU A 135 11.22 8.08 8.11
N LYS A 136 11.24 9.07 7.22
CA LYS A 136 10.16 10.05 7.03
C LYS A 136 9.96 10.31 5.53
N PRO A 137 8.77 10.78 5.13
CA PRO A 137 8.54 11.24 3.78
C PRO A 137 9.61 12.25 3.32
N GLY A 138 10.10 12.10 2.08
CA GLY A 138 11.17 12.90 1.49
C GLY A 138 12.59 12.37 1.72
N ASP A 139 12.78 11.33 2.53
CA ASP A 139 14.11 10.77 2.74
C ASP A 139 14.54 9.95 1.51
N LYS A 140 15.70 10.27 0.95
CA LYS A 140 16.34 9.44 -0.08
C LYS A 140 16.98 8.22 0.58
N VAL A 141 16.72 7.05 0.03
CA VAL A 141 17.11 5.77 0.63
C VAL A 141 17.66 4.83 -0.44
N ARG A 142 18.62 4.01 -0.02
CA ARG A 142 19.05 2.81 -0.72
C ARG A 142 18.51 1.62 0.05
N PHE A 143 17.88 0.68 -0.64
CA PHE A 143 17.22 -0.46 0.00
C PHE A 143 17.52 -1.76 -0.74
N THR A 144 17.43 -2.87 0.00
CA THR A 144 17.66 -4.22 -0.52
C THR A 144 16.37 -5.01 -0.39
N ILE A 145 15.88 -5.57 -1.50
CA ILE A 145 14.68 -6.40 -1.58
C ILE A 145 15.10 -7.86 -1.65
N ASP A 146 14.59 -8.68 -0.73
CA ASP A 146 14.58 -10.14 -0.88
C ASP A 146 13.43 -10.51 -1.83
N VAL A 147 13.76 -11.03 -3.02
CA VAL A 147 12.81 -11.35 -4.09
C VAL A 147 11.87 -12.49 -3.70
N GLN A 148 12.32 -13.42 -2.86
CA GLN A 148 11.51 -14.54 -2.40
C GLN A 148 10.47 -14.06 -1.37
N LYS A 149 10.89 -13.22 -0.44
CA LYS A 149 10.01 -12.63 0.59
C LYS A 149 9.17 -11.46 0.08
N ARG A 150 9.56 -10.85 -1.06
CA ARG A 150 9.03 -9.59 -1.60
C ARG A 150 9.02 -8.50 -0.52
N ALA A 151 10.10 -8.43 0.25
CA ALA A 151 10.24 -7.54 1.39
C ALA A 151 11.61 -6.87 1.37
N ILE A 152 11.64 -5.61 1.82
CA ILE A 152 12.87 -4.88 2.09
C ILE A 152 13.49 -5.43 3.37
N THR A 153 14.71 -5.95 3.26
CA THR A 153 15.47 -6.53 4.37
C THR A 153 16.56 -5.61 4.91
N GLU A 154 16.89 -4.56 4.16
CA GLU A 154 17.88 -3.56 4.54
C GLU A 154 17.50 -2.22 3.91
N ILE A 155 17.68 -1.15 4.66
CA ILE A 155 17.41 0.22 4.18
C ILE A 155 18.37 1.19 4.84
N GLU A 156 19.01 2.01 4.01
CA GLU A 156 19.98 3.02 4.42
C GLU A 156 19.54 4.37 3.88
N LYS A 157 19.66 5.41 4.72
CA LYS A 157 19.38 6.77 4.29
C LYS A 157 20.59 7.34 3.54
N LEU A 158 20.35 7.82 2.34
CA LEU A 158 21.31 8.59 1.56
C LEU A 158 21.39 10.02 2.12
N ARG A 159 22.62 10.51 2.32
CA ARG A 159 22.88 11.85 2.84
C ARG A 159 22.69 12.94 1.81
#